data_AF-A0A8H3YWR5-F1
#
_entry.id   AF-A0A8H3YWR5-F1
#
_cell.length_a   1.000
_cell.length_b   1.000
_cell.length_c   1.000
_cell.angle_alpha   90.00
_cell.angle_beta   90.00
_cell.angle_gamma   90.00
#
_symmetry.space_group_name_H-M   'P 1'
#
loop_
_entity.id
_entity.type
_entity.pdbx_description
1 polymer ?
#
loop_
_entity_poly.entity_id
_entity_poly.type
_entity_poly.pdbx_seq_one_letter_code
_entity_poly.pdbx_strand_id
1 'polypeptide(L)'
;MQRFVCWGPTKPPMEMTPNEHARWNAHLNTPVVFNHHQPVVVNSTTIQHVDLNPIKSTPQGVANKERVLIVTPLKDAAAHILQHFDLLSSLTYPHELIDLAFLVGDSTDDTLGVLATELDRIQRRKDNVPFRSALIVEKDFGSSLSQDVKDRHSFEAQGPRRKMMGKARNYLLSAALKPEHSWVYWRDVDIQDSPSKIIEDFIAHDRDVLVPNIWFHRYKEENGKKRDIEGRFDYNSWQESEEGLKLAASLDKDTVLAEGYKQYKTNRNYMARMGNWRDDKDEEIKLDGIGGVNIMVKADVHRSGINFPSYAFENQAETEGFAKMAKRAGYGVYGLPNYVVWHIDTEEKPGNG
;
A
#
# COMPACT_ATOMS: atom_id res chain seq x y z
N MET A 1 -6.47 -65.81 -28.96
CA MET A 1 -6.75 -65.34 -30.34
C MET A 1 -7.77 -64.21 -30.27
N GLN A 2 -7.34 -62.95 -30.35
CA GLN A 2 -8.26 -61.83 -30.53
C GLN A 2 -8.64 -61.77 -32.02
N ARG A 3 -9.94 -61.80 -32.31
CA ARG A 3 -10.45 -61.61 -33.68
C ARG A 3 -10.50 -60.12 -33.96
N PHE A 4 -9.63 -59.64 -34.84
CA PHE A 4 -9.74 -58.31 -35.41
C PHE A 4 -10.88 -58.33 -36.42
N VAL A 5 -12.01 -57.69 -36.09
CA VAL A 5 -13.10 -57.46 -37.05
C VAL A 5 -12.75 -56.19 -37.81
N CYS A 6 -12.24 -56.34 -39.03
CA CYS A 6 -12.09 -55.20 -39.94
C CYS A 6 -13.49 -54.77 -40.40
N TRP A 7 -13.94 -53.61 -39.92
CA TRP A 7 -15.07 -52.91 -40.52
C TRP A 7 -14.56 -52.22 -41.79
N GLY A 8 -14.90 -52.81 -42.94
CA GLY A 8 -14.48 -52.34 -44.25
C GLY A 8 -15.30 -53.03 -45.33
N PRO A 9 -15.86 -52.31 -46.33
CA PRO A 9 -16.40 -52.98 -47.51
C PRO A 9 -15.26 -53.76 -48.20
N THR A 10 -15.56 -54.95 -48.70
CA THR A 10 -14.59 -55.82 -49.40
C THR A 10 -14.19 -55.31 -50.79
N LYS A 11 -14.55 -54.06 -51.12
CA LYS A 11 -14.35 -53.43 -52.43
C LYS A 11 -13.23 -52.38 -52.35
N PRO A 12 -12.36 -52.30 -53.36
CA PRO A 12 -11.38 -51.22 -53.44
C PRO A 12 -12.07 -49.85 -53.64
N PRO A 13 -11.46 -48.74 -53.19
CA PRO A 13 -12.07 -47.41 -53.21
C PRO A 13 -12.56 -46.93 -54.59
N MET A 14 -11.92 -47.40 -55.67
CA MET A 14 -12.29 -47.05 -57.04
C MET A 14 -13.56 -47.74 -57.55
N GLU A 15 -14.04 -48.77 -56.85
CA GLU A 15 -15.24 -49.53 -57.19
C GLU A 15 -16.43 -49.22 -56.27
N MET A 16 -16.27 -48.24 -55.37
CA MET A 16 -17.35 -47.79 -54.49
C MET A 16 -18.29 -46.84 -55.22
N THR A 17 -19.59 -47.08 -55.09
CA THR A 17 -20.61 -46.12 -55.53
C THR A 17 -20.59 -44.87 -54.62
N PRO A 18 -21.08 -43.72 -55.11
CA PRO A 18 -21.16 -42.49 -54.30
C PRO A 18 -21.91 -42.67 -52.98
N ASN A 19 -22.95 -43.51 -52.96
CA ASN A 19 -23.71 -43.83 -51.74
C ASN A 19 -22.94 -44.75 -50.77
N GLU A 20 -22.12 -45.69 -51.27
CA GLU A 20 -21.23 -46.51 -50.44
C GLU A 20 -20.12 -45.65 -49.82
N HIS A 21 -19.56 -44.72 -50.59
CA HIS A 21 -18.54 -43.77 -50.10
C HIS A 21 -19.10 -42.81 -49.05
N ALA A 22 -20.33 -42.32 -49.24
CA ALA A 22 -21.03 -41.49 -48.25
C ALA A 22 -21.33 -42.26 -46.96
N ARG A 23 -21.78 -43.53 -47.06
CA ARG A 23 -21.99 -44.41 -45.88
C ARG A 23 -20.69 -44.75 -45.14
N TRP A 24 -19.59 -44.93 -45.88
CA TRP A 24 -18.27 -45.15 -45.33
C TRP A 24 -17.78 -43.94 -44.53
N ASN A 25 -17.88 -42.74 -45.10
CA ASN A 25 -17.47 -41.51 -44.42
C ASN A 25 -18.43 -41.08 -43.30
N ALA A 26 -19.70 -41.47 -43.35
CA ALA A 26 -20.68 -41.17 -42.29
C ALA A 26 -20.36 -41.83 -40.93
N HIS A 27 -19.50 -42.86 -40.91
CA HIS A 27 -19.10 -43.56 -39.69
C HIS A 27 -17.63 -43.28 -39.29
N LEU A 28 -16.91 -42.47 -40.07
CA LEU A 28 -15.55 -42.03 -39.74
C LEU A 28 -15.60 -40.75 -38.90
N ASN A 29 -16.23 -40.81 -37.72
CA ASN A 29 -15.85 -39.90 -36.66
C ASN A 29 -14.51 -40.40 -36.14
N THR A 30 -13.40 -39.99 -36.76
CA THR A 30 -12.08 -40.19 -36.16
C THR A 30 -12.12 -39.52 -34.79
N PRO A 31 -12.09 -40.26 -33.66
CA PRO A 31 -12.07 -39.62 -32.36
C PRO A 31 -10.77 -38.83 -32.26
N VAL A 32 -10.89 -37.52 -32.17
CA VAL A 32 -9.76 -36.66 -31.81
C VAL A 32 -9.46 -36.91 -30.34
N VAL A 33 -8.47 -37.76 -30.07
CA VAL A 33 -7.97 -37.97 -28.73
C VAL A 33 -7.05 -36.80 -28.40
N PHE A 34 -7.56 -35.81 -27.66
CA PHE A 34 -6.71 -34.83 -27.01
C PHE A 34 -5.92 -35.56 -25.92
N ASN A 35 -4.63 -35.82 -26.17
CA ASN A 35 -3.72 -36.34 -25.17
C ASN A 35 -3.50 -35.24 -24.12
N HIS A 36 -4.34 -35.23 -23.09
CA HIS A 36 -4.12 -34.42 -21.92
C HIS A 36 -2.90 -35.02 -21.22
N HIS A 37 -1.73 -34.43 -21.43
CA HIS A 37 -0.50 -34.84 -20.76
C HIS A 37 -0.80 -35.07 -19.28
N GLN A 38 -0.41 -36.23 -18.75
CA GLN A 38 -0.53 -36.47 -17.32
C GLN A 38 0.17 -35.33 -16.56
N PRO A 39 -0.44 -34.78 -15.50
CA PRO A 39 0.15 -33.69 -14.76
C PRO A 39 1.49 -34.14 -14.18
N VAL A 40 2.52 -33.29 -14.32
CA VAL A 40 3.81 -33.53 -13.67
C VAL A 40 3.61 -33.35 -12.16
N VAL A 41 3.80 -34.43 -11.41
CA VAL A 41 3.67 -34.42 -9.95
C VAL A 41 5.03 -34.06 -9.34
N VAL A 42 5.12 -32.89 -8.70
CA VAL A 42 6.32 -32.43 -7.99
C VAL A 42 6.16 -32.72 -6.50
N ASN A 43 6.83 -33.76 -6.00
CA ASN A 43 6.78 -34.18 -4.59
C ASN A 43 7.89 -33.57 -3.71
N SER A 44 8.72 -32.67 -4.26
CA SER A 44 9.80 -32.04 -3.49
C SER A 44 9.24 -31.01 -2.52
N THR A 45 9.58 -31.11 -1.24
CA THR A 45 9.19 -30.13 -0.21
C THR A 45 9.90 -28.78 -0.35
N THR A 46 10.96 -28.71 -1.15
CA THR A 46 11.72 -27.48 -1.42
C THR A 46 11.16 -26.67 -2.59
N ILE A 47 10.22 -27.23 -3.37
CA ILE A 47 9.63 -26.55 -4.52
C ILE A 47 8.25 -26.04 -4.11
N GLN A 48 8.06 -24.73 -4.20
CA GLN A 48 6.79 -24.07 -3.93
C GLN A 48 6.23 -23.49 -5.21
N HIS A 49 4.97 -23.77 -5.50
CA HIS A 49 4.23 -23.16 -6.59
C HIS A 49 3.39 -22.00 -6.04
N VAL A 50 3.56 -20.82 -6.62
CA VAL A 50 2.85 -19.61 -6.25
C VAL A 50 2.14 -19.09 -7.50
N ASP A 51 0.81 -19.12 -7.47
CA ASP A 51 -0.04 -18.53 -8.51
C ASP A 51 -0.56 -17.16 -8.03
N LEU A 52 -0.15 -16.09 -8.71
CA LEU A 52 -0.57 -14.73 -8.39
C LEU A 52 -1.85 -14.30 -9.13
N ASN A 53 -2.26 -15.03 -10.19
CA ASN A 53 -3.47 -14.68 -10.97
C ASN A 53 -4.79 -14.64 -10.16
N PRO A 54 -5.01 -15.51 -9.14
CA PRO A 54 -6.23 -15.44 -8.34
C PRO A 54 -6.19 -14.33 -7.28
N ILE A 55 -5.02 -13.73 -7.02
CA ILE A 55 -4.88 -12.69 -6.00
C ILE A 55 -5.34 -11.38 -6.61
N LYS A 56 -6.44 -10.85 -6.08
CA LYS A 56 -7.07 -9.62 -6.57
C LYS A 56 -7.38 -8.70 -5.39
N SER A 57 -7.42 -7.41 -5.70
CA SER A 57 -7.86 -6.34 -4.80
C SER A 57 -9.22 -5.87 -5.31
N THR A 58 -10.30 -6.15 -4.58
CA THR A 58 -11.68 -5.85 -5.03
C THR A 58 -12.43 -5.08 -3.95
N PRO A 59 -13.54 -4.38 -4.30
CA PRO A 59 -14.35 -3.69 -3.30
C PRO A 59 -15.06 -4.63 -2.31
N GLN A 60 -14.99 -5.95 -2.49
CA GLN A 60 -15.58 -6.95 -1.61
C GLN A 60 -14.52 -7.70 -0.77
N GLY A 61 -13.49 -6.98 -0.31
CA GLY A 61 -12.31 -7.56 0.37
C GLY A 61 -12.64 -8.56 1.49
N VAL A 62 -13.57 -8.23 2.38
CA VAL A 62 -13.99 -9.13 3.47
C VAL A 62 -14.64 -10.41 2.94
N ALA A 63 -15.58 -10.30 2.00
CA ALA A 63 -16.30 -11.44 1.45
C ALA A 63 -15.37 -12.37 0.66
N ASN A 64 -14.38 -11.80 -0.03
CA ASN A 64 -13.36 -12.51 -0.81
C ASN A 64 -12.17 -12.98 0.04
N LYS A 65 -12.16 -12.70 1.35
CA LYS A 65 -11.06 -13.02 2.28
C LYS A 65 -9.70 -12.47 1.81
N GLU A 66 -9.73 -11.27 1.26
CA GLU A 66 -8.53 -10.57 0.77
C GLU A 66 -7.62 -10.23 1.95
N ARG A 67 -6.32 -10.53 1.83
CA ARG A 67 -5.37 -10.26 2.93
C ARG A 67 -4.82 -8.86 2.86
N VAL A 68 -4.70 -8.22 4.02
CA VAL A 68 -4.16 -6.87 4.18
C VAL A 68 -2.82 -6.97 4.91
N LEU A 69 -1.79 -6.34 4.37
CA LEU A 69 -0.51 -6.15 5.04
C LEU A 69 -0.45 -4.73 5.61
N ILE A 70 -0.41 -4.59 6.93
CA ILE A 70 -0.19 -3.30 7.59
C ILE A 70 1.30 -3.10 7.82
N VAL A 71 1.85 -1.99 7.34
CA VAL A 71 3.29 -1.67 7.39
C VAL A 71 3.53 -0.36 8.11
N THR A 72 4.36 -0.42 9.16
CA THR A 72 4.65 0.72 10.05
C THR A 72 6.17 0.85 10.26
N PRO A 73 6.86 1.80 9.59
CA PRO A 73 8.25 2.12 9.91
C PRO A 73 8.32 2.87 11.26
N LEU A 74 9.34 2.58 12.07
CA LEU A 74 9.48 3.07 13.44
C LEU A 74 10.90 3.60 13.69
N LYS A 75 10.95 4.77 14.33
CA LYS A 75 12.15 5.37 14.90
C LYS A 75 11.76 6.18 16.13
N ASP A 76 12.39 5.91 17.27
CA ASP A 76 12.13 6.60 18.55
C ASP A 76 10.62 6.68 18.89
N ALA A 77 9.92 5.54 18.79
CA ALA A 77 8.47 5.44 18.80
C ALA A 77 7.88 4.83 20.08
N ALA A 78 8.69 4.56 21.11
CA ALA A 78 8.26 3.83 22.31
C ALA A 78 6.98 4.40 22.96
N ALA A 79 6.85 5.73 22.97
CA ALA A 79 5.70 6.44 23.56
C ALA A 79 4.37 6.25 22.81
N HIS A 80 4.41 5.89 21.52
CA HIS A 80 3.23 5.83 20.66
C HIS A 80 2.70 4.41 20.43
N ILE A 81 3.52 3.39 20.72
CA ILE A 81 3.21 1.98 20.42
C ILE A 81 1.90 1.51 21.09
N LEU A 82 1.66 1.87 22.34
CA LEU A 82 0.44 1.44 23.06
C LEU A 82 -0.83 1.94 22.36
N GLN A 83 -0.88 3.25 22.08
CA GLN A 83 -2.01 3.85 21.38
C GLN A 83 -2.17 3.30 19.97
N HIS A 84 -1.06 3.07 19.26
CA HIS A 84 -1.09 2.43 17.94
C HIS A 84 -1.76 1.05 17.99
N PHE A 85 -1.42 0.22 18.98
CA PHE A 85 -2.04 -1.09 19.14
C PHE A 85 -3.50 -1.04 19.60
N ASP A 86 -3.91 -0.04 20.36
CA ASP A 86 -5.33 0.19 20.69
C ASP A 86 -6.14 0.47 19.41
N LEU A 87 -5.59 1.30 18.51
CA LEU A 87 -6.21 1.60 17.22
C LEU A 87 -6.15 0.44 16.22
N LEU A 88 -5.12 -0.41 16.28
CA LEU A 88 -5.09 -1.64 15.48
C LEU A 88 -6.10 -2.67 15.99
N SER A 89 -6.22 -2.79 17.31
CA SER A 89 -7.14 -3.74 17.96
C SER A 89 -8.62 -3.36 17.77
N SER A 90 -8.91 -2.10 17.45
CA SER A 90 -10.26 -1.60 17.22
C SER A 90 -10.73 -1.74 15.76
N LEU A 91 -9.85 -2.15 14.83
CA LEU A 91 -10.21 -2.35 13.43
C LEU A 91 -11.30 -3.42 13.29
N THR A 92 -12.23 -3.19 12.36
CA THR A 92 -13.33 -4.15 12.12
C THR A 92 -13.02 -5.17 11.03
N TYR A 93 -12.01 -4.91 10.19
CA TYR A 93 -11.55 -5.87 9.20
C TYR A 93 -11.04 -7.14 9.90
N PRO A 94 -11.39 -8.37 9.46
CA PRO A 94 -11.06 -9.57 10.22
C PRO A 94 -9.54 -9.71 10.47
N HIS A 95 -9.14 -9.78 11.75
CA HIS A 95 -7.73 -9.81 12.14
C HIS A 95 -7.00 -11.06 11.61
N GLU A 96 -7.70 -12.17 11.37
CA GLU A 96 -7.12 -13.35 10.71
C GLU A 96 -6.73 -13.13 9.24
N LEU A 97 -7.14 -12.00 8.64
CA LEU A 97 -6.77 -11.58 7.30
C LEU A 97 -5.69 -10.47 7.29
N ILE A 98 -5.25 -10.01 8.47
CA ILE A 98 -4.28 -8.94 8.61
C ILE A 98 -2.92 -9.52 9.04
N ASP A 99 -1.89 -9.24 8.24
CA ASP A 99 -0.50 -9.38 8.65
C ASP A 99 0.04 -8.02 9.08
N LEU A 100 0.76 -7.97 10.20
CA LEU A 100 1.47 -6.77 10.65
C LEU A 100 2.96 -6.87 10.30
N ALA A 101 3.57 -5.76 9.89
CA ALA A 101 5.00 -5.66 9.69
C ALA A 101 5.54 -4.31 10.16
N PHE A 102 6.58 -4.37 10.97
CA PHE A 102 7.25 -3.21 11.53
C PHE A 102 8.71 -3.18 11.10
N LEU A 103 9.25 -2.00 10.84
CA LEU A 103 10.70 -1.82 10.71
C LEU A 103 11.18 -0.86 11.79
N VAL A 104 12.04 -1.34 12.69
CA VAL A 104 12.74 -0.50 13.66
C VAL A 104 14.11 -0.16 13.10
N GLY A 105 14.44 1.12 12.99
CA GLY A 105 15.71 1.56 12.41
C GLY A 105 16.19 2.89 12.95
N ASP A 106 17.49 2.96 13.27
CA ASP A 106 18.15 4.14 13.83
C ASP A 106 17.47 4.66 15.12
N SER A 107 16.81 3.78 15.90
CA SER A 107 16.19 4.11 17.20
C SER A 107 17.23 4.20 18.32
N THR A 108 17.02 5.13 19.24
CA THR A 108 17.85 5.38 20.42
C THR A 108 17.13 5.12 21.74
N ASP A 109 15.81 4.95 21.69
CA ASP A 109 14.95 4.59 22.82
C ASP A 109 14.64 3.07 22.87
N ASP A 110 13.73 2.66 23.76
CA ASP A 110 13.32 1.27 23.94
C ASP A 110 12.21 0.82 22.96
N THR A 111 12.13 1.42 21.76
CA THR A 111 11.11 1.09 20.74
C THR A 111 11.00 -0.42 20.50
N LEU A 112 12.13 -1.11 20.33
CA LEU A 112 12.15 -2.54 20.00
C LEU A 112 11.59 -3.39 21.16
N GLY A 113 11.98 -3.09 22.40
CA GLY A 113 11.53 -3.80 23.59
C GLY A 113 10.03 -3.64 23.84
N VAL A 114 9.54 -2.39 23.74
CA VAL A 114 8.12 -2.07 23.88
C VAL A 114 7.30 -2.73 22.76
N LEU A 115 7.74 -2.65 21.51
CA LEU A 115 7.07 -3.27 20.37
C LEU A 115 6.93 -4.79 20.54
N ALA A 116 8.03 -5.47 20.88
CA ALA A 116 8.04 -6.92 21.04
C ALA A 116 7.11 -7.37 22.19
N THR A 117 7.12 -6.64 23.31
CA THR A 117 6.28 -6.94 24.47
C THR A 117 4.79 -6.77 24.15
N GLU A 118 4.43 -5.68 23.47
CA GLU A 118 3.04 -5.41 23.11
C GLU A 118 2.52 -6.39 22.04
N LEU A 119 3.35 -6.75 21.06
CA LEU A 119 3.00 -7.79 20.09
C LEU A 119 2.78 -9.15 20.75
N ASP A 120 3.66 -9.57 21.66
CA ASP A 120 3.50 -10.82 22.40
C ASP A 120 2.22 -10.80 23.27
N ARG A 121 1.93 -9.67 23.92
CA ARG A 121 0.69 -9.48 24.69
C ARG A 121 -0.54 -9.67 23.81
N ILE A 122 -0.58 -9.07 22.62
CA ILE A 122 -1.73 -9.13 21.70
C ILE A 122 -1.89 -10.51 21.08
N GLN A 123 -0.79 -11.11 20.58
CA GLN A 123 -0.84 -12.43 19.95
C GLN A 123 -1.19 -13.56 20.93
N ARG A 124 -0.99 -13.38 22.25
CA ARG A 124 -1.38 -14.34 23.30
C ARG A 124 -2.83 -14.24 23.75
N ARG A 125 -3.57 -13.22 23.32
CA ARG A 125 -4.99 -13.12 23.65
C ARG A 125 -5.76 -14.31 23.07
N LYS A 126 -6.85 -14.69 23.74
CA LYS A 126 -7.70 -15.84 23.35
C LYS A 126 -9.00 -15.43 22.67
N ASP A 127 -9.22 -14.14 22.48
CA ASP A 127 -10.35 -13.59 21.73
C ASP A 127 -9.96 -13.43 20.24
N ASN A 128 -10.81 -12.77 19.45
CA ASN A 128 -10.57 -12.53 18.02
C ASN A 128 -9.66 -11.32 17.75
N VAL A 129 -8.90 -10.87 18.74
CA VAL A 129 -7.96 -9.74 18.62
C VAL A 129 -6.60 -10.11 18.00
N PRO A 130 -6.03 -11.32 18.17
CA PRO A 130 -4.77 -11.67 17.53
C PRO A 130 -4.80 -11.51 16.01
N PHE A 131 -3.73 -10.96 15.45
CA PHE A 131 -3.53 -10.84 14.02
C PHE A 131 -3.02 -12.16 13.44
N ARG A 132 -3.18 -12.34 12.12
CA ARG A 132 -2.74 -13.54 11.41
C ARG A 132 -1.25 -13.82 11.61
N SER A 133 -0.42 -12.80 11.43
CA SER A 133 1.01 -12.86 11.73
C SER A 133 1.57 -11.46 11.99
N ALA A 134 2.72 -11.41 12.67
CA ALA A 134 3.47 -10.18 12.88
C ALA A 134 4.95 -10.40 12.52
N LEU A 135 5.56 -9.41 11.89
CA LEU A 135 6.98 -9.38 11.53
C LEU A 135 7.62 -8.12 12.11
N ILE A 136 8.77 -8.28 12.79
CA ILE A 136 9.64 -7.16 13.16
C ILE A 136 10.91 -7.28 12.33
N VAL A 137 11.23 -6.23 11.59
CA VAL A 137 12.47 -6.07 10.84
C VAL A 137 13.31 -5.03 11.58
N GLU A 138 14.59 -5.32 11.81
CA GLU A 138 15.52 -4.36 12.39
C GLU A 138 16.56 -3.98 11.35
N LYS A 139 16.69 -2.68 11.05
CA LYS A 139 17.68 -2.18 10.09
C LYS A 139 18.03 -0.72 10.34
N ASP A 140 19.27 -0.49 10.75
CA ASP A 140 19.83 0.87 10.79
C ASP A 140 20.32 1.32 9.43
N PHE A 141 20.14 2.60 9.11
CA PHE A 141 20.62 3.18 7.86
C PHE A 141 21.75 4.20 8.08
N GLY A 142 22.13 4.47 9.32
CA GLY A 142 23.29 5.29 9.67
C GLY A 142 23.01 6.78 9.53
N SER A 143 21.80 7.24 9.88
CA SER A 143 21.45 8.66 9.79
C SER A 143 22.18 9.48 10.86
N SER A 144 23.37 10.01 10.56
CA SER A 144 24.11 10.93 11.42
C SER A 144 23.70 12.41 11.24
N LEU A 145 22.42 12.67 10.96
CA LEU A 145 21.89 14.03 10.92
C LEU A 145 21.44 14.40 12.33
N SER A 146 21.96 15.50 12.87
CA SER A 146 21.61 16.02 14.20
C SER A 146 20.09 16.04 14.39
N GLN A 147 19.63 15.59 15.55
CA GLN A 147 18.20 15.58 15.89
C GLN A 147 17.64 16.99 16.18
N ASP A 148 18.42 18.05 16.00
CA ASP A 148 18.04 19.42 16.32
C ASP A 148 16.97 19.92 15.34
N VAL A 149 15.84 20.41 15.85
CA VAL A 149 14.66 20.80 15.06
C VAL A 149 15.02 21.88 14.02
N LYS A 150 15.98 22.76 14.33
CA LYS A 150 16.47 23.80 13.42
C LYS A 150 17.21 23.22 12.19
N ASP A 151 17.92 22.11 12.36
CA ASP A 151 18.66 21.46 11.26
C ASP A 151 17.73 20.59 10.40
N ARG A 152 16.69 19.98 11.01
CA ARG A 152 15.67 19.17 10.32
C ARG A 152 14.84 19.94 9.28
N HIS A 153 14.67 21.25 9.48
CA HIS A 153 13.96 22.13 8.54
C HIS A 153 14.88 22.91 7.59
N SER A 154 16.20 22.70 7.66
CA SER A 154 17.09 23.25 6.66
C SER A 154 16.83 22.57 5.31
N PHE A 155 16.78 23.38 4.24
CA PHE A 155 16.52 22.92 2.87
C PHE A 155 17.42 21.75 2.45
N GLU A 156 18.68 21.80 2.87
CA GLU A 156 19.71 20.82 2.51
C GLU A 156 19.51 19.46 3.21
N ALA A 157 18.86 19.41 4.38
CA ALA A 157 18.67 18.17 5.14
C ALA A 157 17.40 17.39 4.77
N GLN A 158 16.37 18.06 4.25
CA GLN A 158 15.07 17.44 3.95
C GLN A 158 15.14 16.42 2.79
N GLY A 159 15.85 16.74 1.71
CA GLY A 159 16.03 15.82 0.57
C GLY A 159 16.68 14.49 0.97
N PRO A 160 17.86 14.50 1.63
CA PRO A 160 18.48 13.29 2.19
C PRO A 160 17.57 12.53 3.15
N ARG A 161 16.84 13.22 4.05
CA ARG A 161 15.91 12.58 4.98
C ARG A 161 14.79 11.81 4.26
N ARG A 162 14.13 12.41 3.28
CA ARG A 162 13.09 11.73 2.48
C ARG A 162 13.65 10.51 1.75
N LYS A 163 14.82 10.63 1.14
CA LYS A 163 15.51 9.50 0.48
C LYS A 163 15.77 8.34 1.46
N MET A 164 16.15 8.64 2.70
CA MET A 164 16.36 7.64 3.75
C MET A 164 15.05 6.98 4.22
N MET A 165 13.99 7.76 4.41
CA MET A 165 12.66 7.22 4.71
C MET A 165 12.16 6.30 3.60
N GLY A 166 12.37 6.68 2.33
CA GLY A 166 12.06 5.82 1.18
C GLY A 166 12.81 4.49 1.22
N LYS A 167 14.09 4.47 1.65
CA LYS A 167 14.83 3.21 1.85
C LYS A 167 14.19 2.36 2.95
N ALA A 168 13.86 2.95 4.10
CA ALA A 168 13.23 2.23 5.20
C ALA A 168 11.91 1.59 4.77
N ARG A 169 11.02 2.35 4.11
CA ARG A 169 9.76 1.82 3.57
C ARG A 169 10.01 0.68 2.58
N ASN A 170 10.94 0.83 1.64
CA ASN A 170 11.24 -0.21 0.66
C ASN A 170 11.82 -1.50 1.28
N TYR A 171 12.68 -1.39 2.30
CA TYR A 171 13.21 -2.55 3.03
C TYR A 171 12.10 -3.29 3.77
N LEU A 172 11.22 -2.55 4.45
CA LEU A 172 10.08 -3.12 5.14
C LEU A 172 9.14 -3.85 4.15
N LEU A 173 8.76 -3.19 3.06
CA LEU A 173 7.90 -3.78 2.03
C LEU A 173 8.53 -5.05 1.44
N SER A 174 9.82 -4.99 1.10
CA SER A 174 10.54 -6.13 0.51
C SER A 174 10.64 -7.33 1.46
N ALA A 175 10.69 -7.11 2.78
CA ALA A 175 10.74 -8.17 3.76
C ALA A 175 9.35 -8.74 4.09
N ALA A 176 8.30 -7.92 3.96
CA ALA A 176 6.97 -8.23 4.47
C ALA A 176 5.95 -8.66 3.41
N LEU A 177 6.05 -8.18 2.17
CA LEU A 177 5.07 -8.44 1.11
C LEU A 177 5.10 -9.92 0.69
N LYS A 178 3.96 -10.60 0.86
CA LYS A 178 3.76 -12.01 0.51
C LYS A 178 2.91 -12.14 -0.76
N PRO A 179 2.96 -13.28 -1.45
CA PRO A 179 2.12 -13.54 -2.62
C PRO A 179 0.62 -13.38 -2.37
N GLU A 180 0.14 -13.67 -1.16
CA GLU A 180 -1.30 -13.71 -0.88
C GLU A 180 -1.89 -12.35 -0.45
N HIS A 181 -1.09 -11.29 -0.33
CA HIS A 181 -1.60 -9.96 0.04
C HIS A 181 -2.37 -9.34 -1.13
N SER A 182 -3.59 -8.88 -0.88
CA SER A 182 -4.36 -8.10 -1.85
C SER A 182 -4.15 -6.61 -1.65
N TRP A 183 -3.89 -6.19 -0.41
CA TRP A 183 -3.77 -4.78 -0.04
C TRP A 183 -2.54 -4.56 0.84
N VAL A 184 -1.91 -3.40 0.70
CA VAL A 184 -0.86 -2.90 1.58
C VAL A 184 -1.35 -1.59 2.18
N TYR A 185 -1.39 -1.53 3.50
CA TYR A 185 -1.85 -0.40 4.27
C TYR A 185 -0.68 0.20 5.05
N TRP A 186 -0.18 1.34 4.58
CA TRP A 186 0.85 2.12 5.24
C TRP A 186 0.22 2.96 6.34
N ARG A 187 0.77 2.85 7.54
CA ARG A 187 0.24 3.54 8.72
C ARG A 187 1.40 4.00 9.59
N ASP A 188 1.48 5.27 9.90
CA ASP A 188 2.44 5.78 10.87
C ASP A 188 1.96 5.49 12.32
N VAL A 189 2.91 5.45 13.26
CA VAL A 189 2.68 5.02 14.65
C VAL A 189 2.02 6.09 15.52
N ASP A 190 2.13 7.33 15.11
CA ASP A 190 1.73 8.57 15.81
C ASP A 190 0.34 9.09 15.38
N ILE A 191 -0.46 8.22 14.77
CA ILE A 191 -1.91 8.44 14.63
C ILE A 191 -2.56 8.35 16.01
N GLN A 192 -3.33 9.39 16.36
CA GLN A 192 -4.07 9.50 17.61
C GLN A 192 -5.45 8.85 17.53
N ASP A 193 -6.16 9.04 16.41
CA ASP A 193 -7.50 8.49 16.20
C ASP A 193 -7.80 8.26 14.71
N SER A 194 -8.61 7.25 14.42
CA SER A 194 -9.04 6.87 13.08
C SER A 194 -10.32 6.02 13.14
N PRO A 195 -11.24 6.11 12.17
CA PRO A 195 -12.41 5.24 12.15
C PRO A 195 -12.03 3.75 12.13
N SER A 196 -12.75 2.93 12.89
CA SER A 196 -12.47 1.48 12.99
C SER A 196 -12.70 0.71 11.68
N LYS A 197 -13.55 1.24 10.80
CA LYS A 197 -13.88 0.70 9.47
C LYS A 197 -12.98 1.21 8.35
N ILE A 198 -11.87 1.89 8.67
CA ILE A 198 -11.03 2.56 7.67
C ILE A 198 -10.53 1.65 6.54
N ILE A 199 -10.25 0.38 6.83
CA ILE A 199 -9.83 -0.57 5.79
C ILE A 199 -10.99 -0.87 4.84
N GLU A 200 -12.17 -1.18 5.38
CA GLU A 200 -13.37 -1.45 4.59
C GLU A 200 -13.81 -0.23 3.78
N ASP A 201 -13.80 0.96 4.39
CA ASP A 201 -14.13 2.22 3.74
C ASP A 201 -13.19 2.45 2.55
N PHE A 202 -11.89 2.30 2.72
CA PHE A 202 -10.91 2.48 1.64
C PHE A 202 -11.00 1.43 0.54
N ILE A 203 -11.21 0.16 0.90
CA ILE A 203 -11.39 -0.92 -0.06
C ILE A 203 -12.63 -0.67 -0.93
N ALA A 204 -13.70 -0.12 -0.36
CA ALA A 204 -14.95 0.15 -1.09
C ALA A 204 -14.78 1.16 -2.24
N HIS A 205 -13.81 2.06 -2.18
CA HIS A 205 -13.51 3.02 -3.24
C HIS A 205 -12.81 2.40 -4.47
N ASP A 206 -12.27 1.18 -4.36
CA ASP A 206 -11.62 0.45 -5.45
C ASP A 206 -10.51 1.23 -6.18
N ARG A 207 -9.74 2.04 -5.44
CA ARG A 207 -8.62 2.83 -5.99
C ARG A 207 -7.29 2.11 -5.85
N ASP A 208 -6.39 2.37 -6.79
CA ASP A 208 -5.04 1.78 -6.78
C ASP A 208 -4.22 2.31 -5.59
N VAL A 209 -4.33 3.62 -5.34
CA VAL A 209 -3.74 4.33 -4.21
C VAL A 209 -4.77 5.32 -3.65
N LEU A 210 -5.02 5.27 -2.35
CA LEU A 210 -5.95 6.14 -1.64
C LEU A 210 -5.36 6.63 -0.32
N VAL A 211 -5.54 7.91 -0.01
CA VAL A 211 -5.14 8.54 1.25
C VAL A 211 -6.28 9.35 1.88
N PRO A 212 -6.44 9.36 3.21
CA PRO A 212 -7.32 10.29 3.90
C PRO A 212 -6.65 11.66 4.08
N ASN A 213 -7.42 12.61 4.58
CA ASN A 213 -6.89 13.88 5.08
C ASN A 213 -6.35 13.72 6.51
N ILE A 214 -5.22 14.37 6.83
CA ILE A 214 -4.54 14.18 8.13
C ILE A 214 -4.52 15.49 8.92
N TRP A 215 -5.26 15.51 10.03
CA TRP A 215 -5.46 16.67 10.89
C TRP A 215 -5.01 16.37 12.32
N PHE A 216 -5.03 17.36 13.22
CA PHE A 216 -4.72 17.16 14.64
C PHE A 216 -5.65 18.00 15.52
N HIS A 217 -5.77 17.63 16.78
CA HIS A 217 -6.46 18.41 17.81
C HIS A 217 -5.46 19.15 18.72
N ARG A 218 -5.61 20.46 18.86
CA ARG A 218 -4.83 21.29 19.80
C ARG A 218 -5.73 21.89 20.85
N TYR A 219 -5.59 21.44 22.09
CA TYR A 219 -6.34 21.96 23.22
C TYR A 219 -5.64 23.18 23.82
N LYS A 220 -6.28 24.35 23.79
CA LYS A 220 -5.83 25.58 24.46
C LYS A 220 -6.78 25.99 25.57
N GLU A 221 -6.24 26.45 26.69
CA GLU A 221 -7.06 27.11 27.72
C GLU A 221 -7.24 28.59 27.37
N GLU A 222 -8.46 28.99 27.07
CA GLU A 222 -8.87 30.39 26.89
C GLU A 222 -9.96 30.70 27.92
N ASN A 223 -9.74 31.69 28.79
CA ASN A 223 -10.69 32.13 29.82
C ASN A 223 -11.20 31.00 30.74
N GLY A 224 -10.32 30.06 31.12
CA GLY A 224 -10.67 28.93 32.01
C GLY A 224 -11.49 27.82 31.34
N LYS A 225 -11.69 27.87 30.00
CA LYS A 225 -12.29 26.80 29.21
C LYS A 225 -11.26 26.19 28.27
N LYS A 226 -11.22 24.85 28.23
CA LYS A 226 -10.45 24.12 27.22
C LYS A 226 -11.18 24.24 25.88
N ARG A 227 -10.53 24.88 24.91
CA ARG A 227 -10.98 25.01 23.53
C ARG A 227 -10.17 24.07 22.67
N ASP A 228 -10.87 23.24 21.91
CA ASP A 228 -10.28 22.39 20.89
C ASP A 228 -10.11 23.19 19.58
N ILE A 229 -8.95 23.05 18.95
CA ILE A 229 -8.58 23.68 17.69
C ILE A 229 -8.14 22.58 16.74
N GLU A 230 -8.95 22.33 15.72
CA GLU A 230 -8.62 21.42 14.62
C GLU A 230 -7.55 22.06 13.72
N GLY A 231 -6.36 21.49 13.71
CA GLY A 231 -5.24 21.89 12.85
C GLY A 231 -5.12 21.02 11.60
N ARG A 232 -4.28 21.44 10.66
CA ARG A 232 -3.93 20.67 9.45
C ARG A 232 -2.50 20.19 9.57
N PHE A 233 -2.29 18.89 9.31
CA PHE A 233 -1.00 18.25 9.52
C PHE A 233 -0.27 17.98 8.20
N ASP A 234 -0.81 17.08 7.37
CA ASP A 234 -0.08 16.54 6.22
C ASP A 234 -0.32 17.34 4.94
N TYR A 235 0.64 18.17 4.57
CA TYR A 235 0.65 18.94 3.33
C TYR A 235 1.38 18.22 2.18
N ASN A 236 1.78 16.96 2.34
CA ASN A 236 2.40 16.18 1.26
C ASN A 236 1.36 15.59 0.27
N SER A 237 0.08 15.68 0.61
CA SER A 237 -1.03 15.32 -0.28
C SER A 237 -1.52 16.53 -1.06
N TRP A 238 -1.23 16.57 -2.36
CA TRP A 238 -1.49 17.74 -3.19
C TRP A 238 -1.78 17.42 -4.67
N GLN A 239 -2.45 18.37 -5.33
CA GLN A 239 -2.58 18.46 -6.78
C GLN A 239 -1.51 19.39 -7.34
N GLU A 240 -0.92 18.99 -8.47
CA GLU A 240 0.14 19.77 -9.11
C GLU A 240 -0.42 21.07 -9.70
N SER A 241 0.44 22.08 -9.79
CA SER A 241 0.14 23.38 -10.42
C SER A 241 1.02 23.60 -11.67
N GLU A 242 0.63 24.52 -12.54
CA GLU A 242 1.47 24.89 -13.68
C GLU A 242 2.80 25.51 -13.25
N GLU A 243 2.80 26.31 -12.18
CA GLU A 243 3.99 26.91 -11.58
C GLU A 243 4.93 25.83 -11.01
N GLY A 244 4.38 24.81 -10.34
CA GLY A 244 5.13 23.68 -9.80
C GLY A 244 5.82 22.88 -10.91
N LEU A 245 5.13 22.65 -12.03
CA LEU A 245 5.72 21.99 -13.21
C LEU A 245 6.83 22.83 -13.85
N LYS A 246 6.62 24.14 -14.03
CA LYS A 246 7.63 25.06 -14.58
C LYS A 246 8.87 25.12 -13.68
N LEU A 247 8.66 25.17 -12.37
CA LEU A 247 9.75 25.15 -11.39
C LEU A 247 10.53 23.84 -11.48
N ALA A 248 9.86 22.68 -11.41
CA ALA A 248 10.51 21.37 -11.50
C ALA A 248 11.30 21.21 -12.81
N ALA A 249 10.80 21.75 -13.93
CA ALA A 249 11.51 21.74 -15.21
C ALA A 249 12.80 22.59 -15.20
N SER A 250 12.87 23.61 -14.35
CA SER A 250 14.05 24.49 -14.21
C SER A 250 15.12 23.98 -13.24
N LEU A 251 14.76 23.01 -12.38
CA LEU A 251 15.65 22.48 -11.35
C LEU A 251 16.54 21.35 -11.88
N ASP A 252 17.66 21.16 -11.22
CA ASP A 252 18.51 19.99 -11.45
C ASP A 252 17.73 18.70 -11.12
N LYS A 253 17.97 17.63 -11.89
CA LYS A 253 17.20 16.38 -11.77
C LYS A 253 17.38 15.67 -10.44
N ASP A 254 18.49 15.90 -9.74
CA ASP A 254 18.77 15.32 -8.42
C ASP A 254 18.18 16.13 -7.26
N THR A 255 17.64 17.32 -7.55
CA THR A 255 17.01 18.20 -6.55
C THR A 255 15.66 17.62 -6.13
N VAL A 256 15.48 17.41 -4.82
CA VAL A 256 14.21 16.97 -4.24
C VAL A 256 13.45 18.18 -3.69
N LEU A 257 12.28 18.43 -4.25
CA LEU A 257 11.27 19.32 -3.71
C LEU A 257 10.55 18.62 -2.56
N ALA A 258 10.31 19.37 -1.50
CA ALA A 258 9.53 18.97 -0.35
C ALA A 258 8.68 20.17 0.06
N GLU A 259 7.60 19.89 0.76
CA GLU A 259 6.73 20.93 1.32
C GLU A 259 7.43 21.74 2.44
N GLY A 260 7.01 23.00 2.61
CA GLY A 260 7.59 23.95 3.57
C GLY A 260 8.80 24.78 3.08
N TYR A 261 9.27 24.58 1.83
CA TYR A 261 10.38 25.36 1.29
C TYR A 261 9.95 26.78 0.89
N LYS A 262 10.26 27.76 1.75
CA LYS A 262 10.07 29.20 1.46
C LYS A 262 10.80 29.66 0.19
N GLN A 263 11.88 28.98 -0.20
CA GLN A 263 12.65 29.28 -1.41
C GLN A 263 11.89 28.95 -2.70
N TYR A 264 10.92 28.03 -2.65
CA TYR A 264 10.26 27.49 -3.83
C TYR A 264 8.75 27.64 -3.74
N LYS A 265 8.21 28.58 -4.52
CA LYS A 265 6.76 28.76 -4.65
C LYS A 265 6.23 27.76 -5.66
N THR A 266 5.78 26.61 -5.18
CA THR A 266 5.13 25.60 -6.01
C THR A 266 3.67 25.98 -6.31
N ASN A 267 2.97 26.70 -5.42
CA ASN A 267 1.53 27.00 -5.56
C ASN A 267 0.66 25.76 -5.80
N ARG A 268 1.06 24.61 -5.24
CA ARG A 268 0.27 23.37 -5.28
C ARG A 268 -1.01 23.54 -4.48
N ASN A 269 -2.06 22.82 -4.87
CA ASN A 269 -3.30 22.76 -4.09
C ASN A 269 -3.20 21.61 -3.09
N TYR A 270 -3.22 21.92 -1.80
CA TYR A 270 -3.02 20.94 -0.73
C TYR A 270 -4.34 20.41 -0.20
N MET A 271 -4.49 19.08 -0.18
CA MET A 271 -5.70 18.40 0.30
C MET A 271 -6.04 18.75 1.76
N ALA A 272 -5.01 18.99 2.58
CA ALA A 272 -5.13 19.52 3.93
C ALA A 272 -6.09 20.72 4.07
N ARG A 273 -6.19 21.57 3.03
CA ARG A 273 -7.04 22.78 3.03
C ARG A 273 -8.35 22.61 2.27
N MET A 274 -8.58 21.46 1.64
CA MET A 274 -9.69 21.25 0.71
C MET A 274 -10.94 20.68 1.38
N GLY A 275 -10.80 19.97 2.50
CA GLY A 275 -11.91 19.20 3.08
C GLY A 275 -12.45 19.70 4.41
N ASN A 276 -13.58 19.12 4.77
CA ASN A 276 -14.30 19.30 6.02
C ASN A 276 -14.93 17.96 6.43
N TRP A 277 -14.55 17.43 7.60
CA TRP A 277 -14.99 16.10 8.04
C TRP A 277 -16.50 15.94 8.26
N ARG A 278 -17.24 17.05 8.24
CA ARG A 278 -18.70 17.08 8.35
C ARG A 278 -19.41 16.92 7.00
N ASP A 279 -18.68 17.04 5.91
CA ASP A 279 -19.20 16.88 4.56
C ASP A 279 -19.12 15.39 4.14
N ASP A 280 -19.44 15.08 2.87
CA ASP A 280 -19.47 13.70 2.38
C ASP A 280 -18.07 13.06 2.46
N LYS A 281 -17.93 12.03 3.32
CA LYS A 281 -16.65 11.32 3.53
C LYS A 281 -16.17 10.59 2.29
N ASP A 282 -17.08 10.26 1.37
CA ASP A 282 -16.80 9.47 0.17
C ASP A 282 -16.45 10.35 -1.05
N GLU A 283 -16.38 11.67 -0.88
CA GLU A 283 -15.87 12.57 -1.91
C GLU A 283 -14.42 12.23 -2.25
N GLU A 284 -14.11 12.10 -3.54
CA GLU A 284 -12.77 11.77 -4.02
C GLU A 284 -12.18 12.89 -4.87
N ILE A 285 -10.89 13.14 -4.66
CA ILE A 285 -10.09 14.01 -5.53
C ILE A 285 -8.90 13.24 -6.09
N LYS A 286 -8.47 13.59 -7.31
CA LYS A 286 -7.21 13.11 -7.86
C LYS A 286 -6.05 13.85 -7.20
N LEU A 287 -4.94 13.16 -6.97
CA LEU A 287 -3.72 13.74 -6.42
C LEU A 287 -2.53 13.53 -7.36
N ASP A 288 -1.47 14.32 -7.15
CA ASP A 288 -0.18 14.24 -7.84
C ASP A 288 0.98 13.92 -6.89
N GLY A 289 0.81 14.24 -5.60
CA GLY A 289 1.63 13.80 -4.48
C GLY A 289 0.75 13.32 -3.34
N ILE A 290 1.27 12.40 -2.52
CA ILE A 290 0.62 11.91 -1.31
C ILE A 290 1.61 11.96 -0.15
N GLY A 291 1.09 12.09 1.07
CA GLY A 291 1.87 11.92 2.28
C GLY A 291 1.93 10.47 2.79
N GLY A 292 2.74 10.26 3.83
CA GLY A 292 3.15 8.95 4.32
C GLY A 292 2.35 8.40 5.51
N VAL A 293 1.49 9.22 6.13
CA VAL A 293 0.86 8.91 7.43
C VAL A 293 -0.12 7.75 7.31
N ASN A 294 -0.89 7.73 6.23
CA ASN A 294 -1.97 6.77 6.05
C ASN A 294 -2.23 6.54 4.55
N ILE A 295 -1.88 5.36 4.03
CA ILE A 295 -2.00 5.06 2.59
C ILE A 295 -2.52 3.64 2.39
N MET A 296 -3.64 3.51 1.69
CA MET A 296 -4.09 2.22 1.16
C MET A 296 -3.63 2.06 -0.28
N VAL A 297 -2.99 0.91 -0.56
CA VAL A 297 -2.44 0.60 -1.88
C VAL A 297 -2.85 -0.83 -2.27
N LYS A 298 -3.33 -1.01 -3.50
CA LYS A 298 -3.49 -2.36 -4.07
C LYS A 298 -2.11 -3.02 -4.15
N ALA A 299 -1.96 -4.24 -3.63
CA ALA A 299 -0.65 -4.89 -3.55
C ALA A 299 0.04 -5.04 -4.92
N ASP A 300 -0.74 -5.16 -6.00
CA ASP A 300 -0.22 -5.27 -7.36
C ASP A 300 0.49 -4.01 -7.87
N VAL A 301 0.17 -2.83 -7.32
CA VAL A 301 0.90 -1.58 -7.59
C VAL A 301 2.36 -1.76 -7.17
N HIS A 302 2.58 -2.27 -5.97
CA HIS A 302 3.93 -2.57 -5.45
C HIS A 302 4.59 -3.74 -6.21
N ARG A 303 3.86 -4.82 -6.51
CA ARG A 303 4.41 -5.95 -7.30
C ARG A 303 4.83 -5.55 -8.71
N SER A 304 4.18 -4.54 -9.28
CA SER A 304 4.52 -3.98 -10.58
C SER A 304 5.77 -3.09 -10.56
N GLY A 305 6.43 -2.95 -9.41
CA GLY A 305 7.68 -2.22 -9.25
C GLY A 305 7.53 -0.78 -8.75
N ILE A 306 6.31 -0.33 -8.43
CA ILE A 306 6.09 1.01 -7.89
C ILE A 306 6.47 1.01 -6.40
N ASN A 307 7.47 1.81 -6.05
CA ASN A 307 8.03 1.85 -4.69
C ASN A 307 8.24 3.29 -4.23
N PHE A 308 8.84 3.47 -3.05
CA PHE A 308 9.17 4.79 -2.51
C PHE A 308 10.58 5.17 -2.98
N PRO A 309 10.75 6.00 -4.02
CA PRO A 309 12.08 6.29 -4.57
C PRO A 309 13.00 6.87 -3.50
N SER A 310 14.09 6.17 -3.23
CA SER A 310 15.19 6.59 -2.35
C SER A 310 16.21 7.48 -3.08
N TYR A 311 15.81 7.99 -4.23
CA TYR A 311 16.53 8.87 -5.15
C TYR A 311 15.53 9.93 -5.65
N ALA A 312 16.01 10.95 -6.35
CA ALA A 312 15.11 11.94 -6.93
C ALA A 312 14.36 11.33 -8.12
N PHE A 313 13.04 11.36 -8.10
CA PHE A 313 12.17 10.95 -9.19
C PHE A 313 11.23 12.11 -9.53
N GLU A 314 11.41 12.73 -10.69
CA GLU A 314 10.70 13.97 -11.09
C GLU A 314 10.74 15.05 -10.01
N ASN A 315 11.93 15.26 -9.45
CA ASN A 315 12.19 16.20 -8.36
C ASN A 315 11.39 15.91 -7.08
N GLN A 316 10.85 14.70 -6.90
CA GLN A 316 10.25 14.22 -5.66
C GLN A 316 11.06 13.04 -5.11
N ALA A 317 10.79 12.63 -3.88
CA ALA A 317 11.31 11.40 -3.30
C ALA A 317 10.23 10.77 -2.40
N GLU A 318 10.48 9.55 -1.92
CA GLU A 318 9.63 8.90 -0.92
C GLU A 318 8.15 8.80 -1.36
N THR A 319 7.18 9.33 -0.61
CA THR A 319 5.73 9.17 -0.85
C THR A 319 5.24 10.02 -2.02
N GLU A 320 5.71 11.26 -2.14
CA GLU A 320 5.42 12.11 -3.30
C GLU A 320 6.02 11.53 -4.58
N GLY A 321 7.23 10.95 -4.49
CA GLY A 321 7.86 10.24 -5.60
C GLY A 321 7.12 8.95 -5.97
N PHE A 322 6.60 8.22 -4.98
CA PHE A 322 5.74 7.05 -5.19
C PHE A 322 4.48 7.42 -5.96
N ALA A 323 3.79 8.51 -5.59
CA ALA A 323 2.60 8.98 -6.30
C ALA A 323 2.90 9.33 -7.77
N LYS A 324 4.00 10.06 -8.03
CA LYS A 324 4.43 10.35 -9.40
C LYS A 324 4.74 9.07 -10.18
N MET A 325 5.45 8.12 -9.58
CA MET A 325 5.80 6.84 -10.20
C MET A 325 4.55 6.02 -10.53
N ALA A 326 3.59 5.94 -9.60
CA ALA A 326 2.31 5.28 -9.80
C ALA A 326 1.56 5.85 -11.02
N LYS A 327 1.44 7.19 -11.08
CA LYS A 327 0.78 7.87 -12.21
C LYS A 327 1.50 7.63 -13.54
N ARG A 328 2.83 7.62 -13.56
CA ARG A 328 3.62 7.31 -14.77
C ARG A 328 3.41 5.88 -15.25
N ALA A 329 3.15 4.96 -14.35
CA ALA A 329 2.81 3.58 -14.67
C ALA A 329 1.32 3.37 -15.03
N GLY A 330 0.50 4.42 -15.03
CA GLY A 330 -0.91 4.37 -15.40
C GLY A 330 -1.87 4.09 -14.24
N TYR A 331 -1.38 4.03 -13.00
CA TYR A 331 -2.22 3.88 -11.81
C TYR A 331 -2.87 5.19 -11.39
N GLY A 332 -4.06 5.08 -10.79
CA GLY A 332 -4.75 6.21 -10.21
C GLY A 332 -4.32 6.50 -8.78
N VAL A 333 -4.12 7.78 -8.47
CA VAL A 333 -3.78 8.26 -7.12
C VAL A 333 -4.85 9.23 -6.66
N TYR A 334 -5.50 8.89 -5.56
CA TYR A 334 -6.69 9.59 -5.07
C TYR A 334 -6.56 9.94 -3.59
N GLY A 335 -7.32 10.95 -3.17
CA GLY A 335 -7.47 11.30 -1.76
C GLY A 335 -8.92 11.59 -1.40
N LEU A 336 -9.23 11.43 -0.13
CA LEU A 336 -10.53 11.73 0.47
C LEU A 336 -10.40 12.99 1.32
N PRO A 337 -10.77 14.19 0.82
CA PRO A 337 -10.56 15.44 1.54
C PRO A 337 -11.37 15.51 2.85
N ASN A 338 -12.55 14.88 2.89
CA ASN A 338 -13.46 14.91 4.03
C ASN A 338 -13.30 13.69 4.97
N TYR A 339 -12.54 12.67 4.58
CA TYR A 339 -12.24 11.54 5.46
C TYR A 339 -11.00 11.87 6.29
N VAL A 340 -11.17 12.15 7.58
CA VAL A 340 -10.08 12.63 8.44
C VAL A 340 -9.52 11.53 9.34
N VAL A 341 -8.19 11.41 9.37
CA VAL A 341 -7.42 10.68 10.37
C VAL A 341 -6.69 11.70 11.25
N TRP A 342 -6.72 11.49 12.57
CA TRP A 342 -6.16 12.42 13.54
C TRP A 342 -4.76 11.97 13.95
N HIS A 343 -3.81 12.86 13.76
CA HIS A 343 -2.40 12.72 14.14
C HIS A 343 -2.14 13.44 15.46
N ILE A 344 -1.10 13.03 16.20
CA ILE A 344 -0.64 13.83 17.35
C ILE A 344 -0.27 15.26 16.92
N ASP A 345 -0.54 16.23 17.80
CA ASP A 345 -0.08 17.59 17.59
C ASP A 345 1.44 17.68 17.83
N THR A 346 2.20 18.07 16.81
CA THR A 346 3.66 18.27 16.89
C THR A 346 4.06 19.67 17.37
N GLU A 347 3.07 20.47 17.82
CA GLU A 347 3.24 21.86 18.26
C GLU A 347 3.87 22.78 17.21
N GLU A 348 3.76 22.43 15.92
CA GLU A 348 4.36 23.22 14.86
C GLU A 348 3.83 24.66 14.85
N LYS A 349 4.76 25.61 14.66
CA LYS A 349 4.46 27.04 14.64
C LYS A 349 3.66 27.39 13.37
N PRO A 350 2.72 28.35 13.45
CA PRO A 350 2.01 28.82 12.26
C PRO A 350 2.97 29.34 11.18
N GLY A 351 2.71 29.01 9.90
CA GLY A 351 3.43 29.56 8.75
C GLY A 351 4.37 28.60 7.99
N ASN A 352 4.21 27.28 8.18
CA ASN A 352 4.99 26.26 7.48
C ASN A 352 4.38 25.75 6.15
N GLY A 353 3.27 26.32 5.65
CA GLY A 353 2.70 25.96 4.34
C GLY A 353 1.86 27.06 3.70
#